data_AF-A0A4Q2CY19-F1
#
_entry.id   AF-A0A4Q2CY19-F1
#
_cell.length_a   1.000
_cell.length_b   1.000
_cell.length_c   1.000
_cell.angle_alpha   90.00
_cell.angle_beta   90.00
_cell.angle_gamma   90.00
#
_symmetry.space_group_name_H-M   'P 1'
#
loop_
_entity.id
_entity.type
_entity.pdbx_description
1 polymer ?
#
loop_
_entity_poly.entity_id
_entity_poly.type
_entity_poly.pdbx_seq_one_letter_code
_entity_poly.pdbx_strand_id
1 'polypeptide(L)'
;MSSTDLKEKEQAPSAASIDKAEGATNEVDPAFERRTMYEKFFNNTLKFVLTWLLHRLWIDFRILPVLALVYSFAFIDRINLGAAYAAGMGKDLHLTVGSRYSLAALIFFVPYIVLQLPGNFILRRAPFFPALLWIIASWYKRHEVQKRMAVFCLLSVTAGGLSPLLVYGLSLLDGKQGLAGWRWIFIVEGAITLFLAGVCFLFIPAFPEENTFLTKEQTELVVRRVNEDRGDALPDEITLKKVLTHLSDWT
;
A
#
# COMPACT_ATOMS: atom_id res chain seq x y z
N MET A 1 -4.56 -98.08 14.39
CA MET A 1 -4.05 -96.71 14.16
C MET A 1 -2.78 -96.56 14.96
N SER A 2 -1.61 -96.55 14.31
CA SER A 2 -0.31 -96.45 14.98
C SER A 2 0.21 -95.02 14.88
N SER A 3 0.61 -94.49 16.03
CA SER A 3 0.94 -93.10 16.37
C SER A 3 2.26 -92.63 15.76
N THR A 4 2.28 -92.36 14.46
CA THR A 4 3.50 -91.94 13.74
C THR A 4 3.41 -90.56 13.11
N ASP A 5 2.37 -89.79 13.41
CA ASP A 5 2.21 -88.40 13.01
C ASP A 5 1.87 -87.59 14.26
N LEU A 6 2.34 -86.34 14.37
CA LEU A 6 2.27 -85.44 15.53
C LEU A 6 3.52 -85.43 16.45
N LYS A 7 4.70 -85.26 15.87
CA LYS A 7 5.78 -84.44 16.47
C LYS A 7 6.53 -83.67 15.39
N GLU A 8 5.85 -82.79 14.67
CA GLU A 8 6.56 -81.76 13.90
C GLU A 8 6.68 -80.52 14.78
N LYS A 9 7.93 -80.15 15.05
CA LYS A 9 8.34 -79.12 16.00
C LYS A 9 7.77 -77.76 15.60
N GLU A 10 7.02 -77.16 16.51
CA GLU A 10 6.83 -75.72 16.60
C GLU A 10 8.17 -75.11 17.05
N GLN A 11 9.07 -74.90 16.10
CA GLN A 11 10.40 -74.35 16.36
C GLN A 11 10.29 -72.82 16.29
N ALA A 12 10.24 -72.19 17.47
CA ALA A 12 10.24 -70.73 17.59
C ALA A 12 11.41 -70.15 16.78
N PRO A 13 11.21 -69.03 16.06
CA PRO A 13 12.26 -68.41 15.26
C PRO A 13 13.48 -68.13 16.14
N SER A 14 14.65 -68.56 15.66
CA SER A 14 15.93 -68.38 16.36
C SER A 14 16.17 -66.90 16.64
N ALA A 15 16.74 -66.56 17.80
CA ALA A 15 17.12 -65.18 18.14
C ALA A 15 17.95 -64.53 17.03
N ALA A 16 18.80 -65.31 16.34
CA ALA A 16 19.58 -64.84 15.19
C ALA A 16 18.74 -64.46 13.96
N SER A 17 17.54 -65.03 13.78
CA SER A 17 16.59 -64.62 12.73
C SER A 17 15.77 -63.39 13.10
N ILE A 18 15.53 -63.19 14.41
CA ILE A 18 14.85 -62.00 14.93
C ILE A 18 15.82 -60.81 14.89
N ASP A 19 17.08 -60.99 15.31
CA ASP A 19 18.13 -59.98 15.22
C ASP A 19 18.46 -59.57 13.77
N LYS A 20 18.36 -60.51 12.81
CA LYS A 20 18.50 -60.18 11.37
C LYS A 20 17.33 -59.38 10.83
N ALA A 21 16.11 -59.63 11.32
CA ALA A 21 14.92 -58.89 10.93
C ALA A 21 14.90 -57.49 11.58
N GLU A 22 15.32 -57.37 12.85
CA GLU A 22 15.48 -56.09 13.56
C GLU A 22 16.68 -55.28 13.06
N GLY A 23 17.75 -55.94 12.59
CA GLY A 23 18.88 -55.28 11.93
C GLY A 23 18.54 -54.75 10.53
N ALA A 24 17.62 -55.40 9.81
CA ALA A 24 17.17 -54.99 8.47
C ALA A 24 16.08 -53.90 8.50
N THR A 25 15.34 -53.74 9.61
CA THR A 25 14.31 -52.70 9.76
C THR A 25 14.83 -51.37 10.28
N ASN A 26 16.10 -51.30 10.71
CA ASN A 26 16.75 -50.08 11.18
C ASN A 26 17.55 -49.33 10.10
N GLU A 27 17.65 -49.87 8.88
CA GLU A 27 18.09 -49.09 7.72
C GLU A 27 16.94 -48.19 7.25
N VAL A 28 16.97 -46.94 7.68
CA VAL A 28 16.03 -45.93 7.21
C VAL A 28 16.15 -45.82 5.69
N ASP A 29 15.08 -46.12 4.96
CA ASP A 29 15.06 -46.08 3.49
C ASP A 29 15.56 -44.70 2.99
N PRO A 30 16.69 -44.64 2.27
CA PRO A 30 17.25 -43.38 1.78
C PRO A 30 16.27 -42.63 0.86
N ALA A 31 15.35 -43.32 0.20
CA ALA A 31 14.31 -42.69 -0.60
C ALA A 31 13.23 -42.03 0.27
N PHE A 32 12.90 -42.61 1.42
CA PHE A 32 11.99 -42.05 2.41
C PHE A 32 12.57 -40.80 3.08
N GLU A 33 13.86 -40.81 3.46
CA GLU A 33 14.54 -39.62 3.98
C GLU A 33 14.58 -38.49 2.96
N ARG A 34 14.91 -38.79 1.70
CA ARG A 34 14.86 -37.78 0.64
C ARG A 34 13.45 -37.22 0.46
N ARG A 35 12.41 -38.06 0.43
CA ARG A 35 11.03 -37.61 0.27
C ARG A 35 10.59 -36.70 1.43
N THR A 36 10.88 -37.09 2.67
CA THR A 36 10.55 -36.26 3.86
C THR A 36 11.37 -34.98 3.91
N MET A 37 12.62 -34.97 3.45
CA MET A 37 13.44 -33.78 3.28
C MET A 37 12.83 -32.82 2.26
N TYR A 38 12.45 -33.31 1.08
CA TYR A 38 11.78 -32.49 0.06
C TYR A 38 10.43 -31.97 0.54
N GLU A 39 9.63 -32.80 1.23
CA GLU A 39 8.36 -32.35 1.81
C GLU A 39 8.55 -31.28 2.89
N LYS A 40 9.52 -31.44 3.80
CA LYS A 40 9.85 -30.40 4.79
C LYS A 40 10.34 -29.13 4.12
N PHE A 41 11.25 -29.25 3.15
CA PHE A 41 11.78 -28.12 2.40
C PHE A 41 10.66 -27.39 1.65
N PHE A 42 9.83 -28.13 0.91
CA PHE A 42 8.70 -27.61 0.17
C PHE A 42 7.70 -26.96 1.11
N ASN A 43 7.29 -27.62 2.19
CA ASN A 43 6.33 -27.08 3.15
C ASN A 43 6.86 -25.84 3.87
N ASN A 44 8.14 -25.81 4.24
CA ASN A 44 8.75 -24.63 4.86
C ASN A 44 8.87 -23.47 3.86
N THR A 45 9.27 -23.76 2.62
CA THR A 45 9.35 -22.77 1.54
C THR A 45 7.96 -22.23 1.19
N LEU A 46 6.96 -23.10 1.07
CA LEU A 46 5.59 -22.74 0.75
C LEU A 46 4.96 -21.93 1.89
N LYS A 47 5.16 -22.34 3.15
CA LYS A 47 4.73 -21.55 4.32
C LYS A 47 5.38 -20.18 4.31
N PHE A 48 6.70 -20.11 4.08
CA PHE A 48 7.41 -18.84 3.99
C PHE A 48 6.83 -17.94 2.89
N VAL A 49 6.68 -18.45 1.66
CA VAL A 49 6.14 -17.70 0.51
C VAL A 49 4.69 -17.28 0.76
N LEU A 50 3.86 -18.15 1.32
CA LEU A 50 2.45 -17.87 1.58
C LEU A 50 2.30 -16.84 2.70
N THR A 51 2.97 -17.04 3.83
CA THR A 51 2.99 -16.07 4.94
C THR A 51 3.49 -14.73 4.43
N TRP A 52 4.53 -14.71 3.60
CA TRP A 52 5.05 -13.50 2.98
C TRP A 52 4.04 -12.79 2.06
N LEU A 53 3.38 -13.54 1.16
CA LEU A 53 2.35 -13.00 0.27
C LEU A 53 1.17 -12.43 1.06
N LEU A 54 0.73 -13.13 2.11
CA LEU A 54 -0.35 -12.69 2.97
C LEU A 54 0.01 -11.41 3.72
N HIS A 55 1.22 -11.29 4.28
CA HIS A 55 1.67 -10.05 4.92
C HIS A 55 1.75 -8.90 3.93
N ARG A 56 2.26 -9.14 2.72
CA ARG A 56 2.33 -8.12 1.67
C ARG A 56 0.94 -7.63 1.26
N LEU A 57 0.02 -8.55 1.01
CA LEU A 57 -1.37 -8.22 0.69
C LEU A 57 -2.04 -7.48 1.85
N TRP A 58 -1.76 -7.87 3.09
CA TRP A 58 -2.32 -7.22 4.26
C TRP A 58 -1.84 -5.77 4.41
N ILE A 59 -0.57 -5.49 4.12
CA ILE A 59 -0.04 -4.12 4.04
C ILE A 59 -0.73 -3.36 2.90
N ASP A 60 -0.85 -3.97 1.71
CA ASP A 60 -1.49 -3.37 0.54
C ASP A 60 -2.95 -2.96 0.82
N PHE A 61 -3.73 -3.85 1.45
CA PHE A 61 -5.12 -3.59 1.82
C PHE A 61 -5.29 -2.52 2.89
N ARG A 62 -4.26 -2.27 3.71
CA ARG A 62 -4.31 -1.25 4.76
C ARG A 62 -3.89 0.12 4.25
N ILE A 63 -2.80 0.18 3.49
CA ILE A 63 -2.19 1.45 3.08
C ILE A 63 -2.87 1.98 1.80
N LEU A 64 -3.02 1.16 0.76
CA LEU A 64 -3.43 1.66 -0.56
C LEU A 64 -4.86 2.25 -0.60
N PRO A 65 -5.89 1.65 0.03
CA PRO A 65 -7.23 2.22 0.00
C PRO A 65 -7.33 3.57 0.70
N VAL A 66 -6.69 3.74 1.87
CA VAL A 66 -6.70 5.01 2.61
C VAL A 66 -5.99 6.09 1.82
N LEU A 67 -4.82 5.78 1.27
CA LEU A 67 -4.08 6.68 0.38
C LEU A 67 -4.90 7.06 -0.85
N ALA A 68 -5.55 6.09 -1.51
CA ALA A 68 -6.39 6.33 -2.68
C ALA A 68 -7.58 7.24 -2.35
N LEU A 69 -8.25 7.03 -1.20
CA LEU A 69 -9.36 7.87 -0.77
C LEU A 69 -8.92 9.30 -0.47
N VAL A 70 -7.84 9.49 0.28
CA VAL A 70 -7.29 10.83 0.58
C VAL A 70 -6.94 11.56 -0.72
N TYR A 71 -6.30 10.87 -1.67
CA TYR A 71 -5.97 11.48 -2.96
C TYR A 71 -7.21 11.79 -3.80
N SER A 72 -8.24 10.94 -3.74
CA SER A 72 -9.49 11.16 -4.44
C SER A 72 -10.15 12.44 -3.94
N PHE A 73 -10.31 12.61 -2.62
CA PHE A 73 -10.90 13.82 -2.05
C PHE A 73 -10.06 15.06 -2.34
N ALA A 74 -8.72 14.95 -2.31
CA ALA A 74 -7.85 16.05 -2.74
C ALA A 74 -8.04 16.43 -4.22
N PHE A 75 -8.45 15.50 -5.07
CA PHE A 75 -8.84 15.79 -6.46
C PHE A 75 -10.25 16.39 -6.55
N ILE A 76 -11.19 15.87 -5.78
CA ILE A 76 -12.57 16.38 -5.72
C ILE A 76 -12.57 17.86 -5.28
N ASP A 77 -11.82 18.19 -4.24
CA ASP A 77 -11.68 19.56 -3.75
C ASP A 77 -11.20 20.55 -4.84
N ARG A 78 -10.40 20.09 -5.80
CA ARG A 78 -9.94 20.92 -6.93
C ARG A 78 -11.04 21.23 -7.95
N ILE A 79 -12.01 20.34 -8.11
CA ILE A 79 -13.11 20.50 -9.07
C ILE A 79 -14.37 21.10 -8.42
N ASN A 80 -14.44 21.12 -7.09
CA ASN A 80 -15.57 21.64 -6.32
C ASN A 80 -15.95 23.08 -6.62
N LEU A 81 -15.00 23.93 -7.01
CA LEU A 81 -15.30 25.31 -7.39
C LEU A 81 -16.28 25.38 -8.58
N GLY A 82 -16.12 24.48 -9.56
CA GLY A 82 -17.02 24.38 -10.71
C GLY A 82 -18.38 23.79 -10.32
N ALA A 83 -18.39 22.78 -9.46
CA ALA A 83 -19.62 22.19 -8.92
C ALA A 83 -20.45 23.21 -8.13
N ALA A 84 -19.82 23.97 -7.24
CA ALA A 84 -20.43 25.05 -6.49
C ALA A 84 -20.98 26.15 -7.41
N TYR A 85 -20.24 26.51 -8.46
CA TYR A 85 -20.71 27.47 -9.47
C TYR A 85 -22.02 27.01 -10.13
N ALA A 86 -22.09 25.74 -10.53
CA ALA A 86 -23.31 25.13 -11.08
C ALA A 86 -24.45 25.06 -10.07
N ALA A 87 -24.14 24.87 -8.77
CA ALA A 87 -25.10 24.84 -7.67
C ALA A 87 -25.55 26.23 -7.17
N GLY A 88 -25.37 27.30 -7.96
CA GLY A 88 -25.92 28.62 -7.68
C GLY A 88 -24.92 29.65 -7.12
N MET A 89 -23.69 29.25 -6.75
CA MET A 89 -22.66 30.16 -6.23
C MET A 89 -22.39 31.33 -7.19
N GLY A 90 -22.49 31.09 -8.50
CA GLY A 90 -22.26 32.13 -9.51
C GLY A 90 -23.20 33.33 -9.39
N LYS A 91 -24.47 33.09 -9.04
CA LYS A 91 -25.48 34.15 -8.86
C LYS A 91 -25.30 34.83 -7.51
N ASP A 92 -25.16 34.03 -6.44
CA ASP A 92 -25.05 34.51 -5.06
C ASP A 92 -23.83 35.42 -4.83
N LEU A 93 -22.72 35.13 -5.50
CA LEU A 93 -21.47 35.88 -5.37
C LEU A 93 -21.20 36.83 -6.55
N HIS A 94 -22.18 37.02 -7.45
CA HIS A 94 -22.05 37.85 -8.65
C HIS A 94 -20.81 37.52 -9.50
N LEU A 95 -20.49 36.23 -9.65
CA LEU A 95 -19.36 35.73 -10.43
C LEU A 95 -19.67 35.59 -11.93
N THR A 96 -20.94 35.71 -12.31
CA THR A 96 -21.41 35.69 -13.70
C THR A 96 -21.03 36.95 -14.50
N VAL A 97 -20.57 38.01 -13.81
CA VAL A 97 -20.20 39.27 -14.45
C VAL A 97 -18.75 39.20 -14.95
N GLY A 98 -18.57 39.25 -16.26
CA GLY A 98 -17.25 39.26 -16.90
C GLY A 98 -16.43 38.01 -16.58
N SER A 99 -15.15 38.18 -16.25
CA SER A 99 -14.20 37.08 -16.00
C SER A 99 -14.00 36.76 -14.51
N ARG A 100 -14.93 37.14 -13.63
CA ARG A 100 -14.78 36.99 -12.17
C ARG A 100 -14.59 35.55 -11.72
N TYR A 101 -15.35 34.61 -12.29
CA TYR A 101 -15.18 33.18 -12.03
C TYR A 101 -13.76 32.71 -12.40
N SER A 102 -13.29 33.05 -13.60
CA SER A 102 -11.95 32.68 -14.06
C SER A 102 -10.85 33.29 -13.19
N LEU A 103 -11.04 34.54 -12.72
CA LEU A 103 -10.12 35.20 -11.81
C LEU A 103 -10.07 34.49 -10.45
N ALA A 104 -11.23 34.12 -9.89
CA ALA A 104 -11.30 33.36 -8.64
C ALA A 104 -10.58 32.01 -8.74
N ALA A 105 -10.76 31.30 -9.87
CA ALA A 105 -10.04 30.05 -10.14
C ALA A 105 -8.52 30.29 -10.31
N LEU A 106 -8.11 31.39 -10.95
CA LEU A 106 -6.70 31.71 -11.16
C LEU A 106 -5.95 32.01 -9.85
N ILE A 107 -6.62 32.69 -8.91
CA ILE A 107 -6.03 33.05 -7.61
C ILE A 107 -5.55 31.81 -6.84
N PHE A 108 -6.17 30.64 -7.02
CA PHE A 108 -5.72 29.38 -6.43
C PHE A 108 -4.34 28.92 -6.96
N PHE A 109 -4.05 29.15 -8.24
CA PHE A 109 -2.83 28.66 -8.87
C PHE A 109 -1.58 29.41 -8.41
N VAL A 110 -1.70 30.71 -8.10
CA VAL A 110 -0.56 31.53 -7.65
C VAL A 110 0.10 30.96 -6.39
N PRO A 111 -0.61 30.77 -5.25
CA PRO A 111 -0.01 30.15 -4.08
C PRO A 111 0.36 28.69 -4.33
N TYR A 112 -0.39 27.95 -5.15
CA TYR A 112 -0.03 26.57 -5.50
C TYR A 112 1.37 26.50 -6.13
N ILE A 113 1.65 27.30 -7.16
CA ILE A 113 2.94 27.34 -7.84
C ILE A 113 4.04 27.84 -6.90
N VAL A 114 3.78 28.96 -6.20
CA VAL A 114 4.77 29.59 -5.32
C VAL A 114 5.14 28.68 -4.15
N LEU A 115 4.18 27.95 -3.57
CA LEU A 115 4.42 27.08 -2.42
C LEU A 115 4.91 25.68 -2.83
N GLN A 116 4.68 25.26 -4.07
CA GLN A 116 5.10 23.94 -4.54
C GLN A 116 6.64 23.79 -4.57
N LEU A 117 7.37 24.82 -5.02
CA LEU A 117 8.84 24.76 -5.05
C LEU A 117 9.47 24.75 -3.64
N PRO A 118 9.17 25.72 -2.74
CA PRO A 118 9.67 25.72 -1.37
C PRO A 118 9.22 24.49 -0.60
N GLY A 119 7.98 24.04 -0.84
CA GLY A 119 7.49 22.75 -0.36
C GLY A 119 8.48 21.66 -0.74
N ASN A 120 8.69 21.41 -2.03
CA ASN A 120 9.61 20.35 -2.52
C ASN A 120 11.04 20.45 -1.97
N PHE A 121 11.54 21.65 -1.69
CA PHE A 121 12.86 21.82 -1.07
C PHE A 121 12.87 21.50 0.43
N ILE A 122 11.87 21.96 1.19
CA ILE A 122 11.68 21.59 2.60
C ILE A 122 11.46 20.08 2.72
N LEU A 123 10.85 19.49 1.69
CA LEU A 123 10.53 18.06 1.62
C LEU A 123 11.76 17.14 1.61
N ARG A 124 12.94 17.63 1.21
CA ARG A 124 14.20 16.88 1.36
C ARG A 124 14.56 16.60 2.83
N ARG A 125 13.98 17.35 3.77
CA ARG A 125 14.14 17.18 5.21
C ARG A 125 12.91 16.61 5.92
N ALA A 126 11.72 16.64 5.31
CA ALA A 126 10.49 16.10 5.90
C ALA A 126 9.47 15.64 4.83
N PRO A 127 8.93 14.41 4.86
CA PRO A 127 8.15 13.84 3.76
C PRO A 127 6.67 14.25 3.76
N PHE A 128 6.26 15.20 2.92
CA PHE A 128 4.85 15.60 2.74
C PHE A 128 4.26 15.80 1.31
N PHE A 129 5.02 15.96 0.21
CA PHE A 129 4.54 15.56 -1.14
C PHE A 129 5.64 15.09 -2.13
N PRO A 130 5.39 14.01 -2.92
CA PRO A 130 4.30 13.06 -2.77
C PRO A 130 4.45 12.23 -1.49
N ALA A 131 3.79 12.60 -0.38
CA ALA A 131 3.70 11.83 0.84
C ALA A 131 3.18 10.47 0.42
N LEU A 132 2.20 10.46 -0.49
CA LEU A 132 1.64 9.27 -1.12
C LEU A 132 2.72 8.42 -1.83
N LEU A 133 3.47 8.96 -2.78
CA LEU A 133 4.52 8.18 -3.48
C LEU A 133 5.65 7.79 -2.53
N TRP A 134 6.00 8.64 -1.59
CA TRP A 134 7.07 8.42 -0.65
C TRP A 134 6.70 7.35 0.38
N ILE A 135 5.48 7.34 0.88
CA ILE A 135 4.92 6.26 1.71
C ILE A 135 4.92 4.96 0.90
N ILE A 136 4.46 4.96 -0.35
CA ILE A 136 4.54 3.74 -1.18
C ILE A 136 6.02 3.34 -1.39
N ALA A 137 6.91 4.29 -1.64
CA ALA A 137 8.33 4.01 -1.85
C ALA A 137 9.02 3.52 -0.57
N SER A 138 8.64 3.97 0.62
CA SER A 138 9.22 3.54 1.90
C SER A 138 8.81 2.12 2.28
N TRP A 139 7.66 1.65 1.81
CA TRP A 139 7.11 0.33 2.13
C TRP A 139 7.38 -0.75 1.06
N TYR A 140 7.72 -0.38 -0.17
CA TYR A 140 7.83 -1.33 -1.31
C TYR A 140 9.11 -1.15 -2.15
N LYS A 141 9.51 -2.22 -2.85
CA LYS A 141 10.66 -2.21 -3.79
C LYS A 141 10.35 -1.43 -5.07
N ARG A 142 11.36 -0.93 -5.78
CA ARG A 142 11.20 -0.10 -7.00
C ARG A 142 10.28 -0.72 -8.06
N HIS A 143 10.43 -2.02 -8.36
CA HIS A 143 9.60 -2.73 -9.34
C HIS A 143 8.17 -3.03 -8.85
N GLU A 144 7.96 -3.03 -7.53
CA GLU A 144 6.68 -3.24 -6.87
C GLU A 144 5.87 -1.94 -6.74
N VAL A 145 6.56 -0.80 -6.61
CA VAL A 145 5.98 0.53 -6.51
C VAL A 145 5.15 0.85 -7.75
N GLN A 146 5.65 0.58 -8.97
CA GLN A 146 4.94 0.91 -10.21
C GLN A 146 3.57 0.22 -10.33
N LYS A 147 3.50 -1.09 -10.00
CA LYS A 147 2.24 -1.85 -10.04
C LYS A 147 1.23 -1.31 -9.02
N ARG A 148 1.69 -0.96 -7.83
CA ARG A 148 0.85 -0.40 -6.76
C ARG A 148 0.40 1.01 -7.07
N MET A 149 1.26 1.80 -7.70
CA MET A 149 0.93 3.13 -8.22
C MET A 149 -0.18 3.04 -9.27
N ALA A 150 -0.11 2.05 -10.17
CA ALA A 150 -1.19 1.81 -11.13
C ALA A 150 -2.51 1.46 -10.44
N VAL A 151 -2.50 0.53 -9.46
CA VAL A 151 -3.70 0.18 -8.68
C VAL A 151 -4.24 1.39 -7.91
N PHE A 152 -3.37 2.15 -7.26
CA PHE A 152 -3.71 3.39 -6.58
C PHE A 152 -4.37 4.41 -7.51
N CYS A 153 -3.78 4.63 -8.70
CA CYS A 153 -4.35 5.52 -9.70
C CYS A 153 -5.75 5.07 -10.11
N LEU A 154 -5.93 3.77 -10.39
CA LEU A 154 -7.24 3.21 -10.76
C LEU A 154 -8.28 3.41 -9.65
N LEU A 155 -7.93 3.09 -8.40
CA LEU A 155 -8.81 3.29 -7.25
C LEU A 155 -9.19 4.76 -7.09
N SER A 156 -8.21 5.66 -7.20
CA SER A 156 -8.44 7.09 -6.99
C SER A 156 -9.26 7.74 -8.10
N VAL A 157 -9.03 7.38 -9.36
CA VAL A 157 -9.84 7.87 -10.50
C VAL A 157 -11.27 7.34 -10.41
N THR A 158 -11.44 6.08 -10.01
CA THR A 158 -12.77 5.49 -9.84
C THR A 158 -13.55 6.19 -8.74
N ALA A 159 -12.93 6.37 -7.56
CA ALA A 159 -13.55 7.09 -6.45
C ALA A 159 -13.82 8.56 -6.78
N GLY A 160 -12.87 9.25 -7.41
CA GLY A 160 -13.05 10.62 -7.90
C GLY A 160 -14.14 10.75 -8.95
N GLY A 161 -14.31 9.75 -9.81
CA GLY A 161 -15.38 9.69 -10.82
C GLY A 161 -16.80 9.64 -10.23
N LEU A 162 -16.95 9.25 -8.96
CA LEU A 162 -18.23 9.27 -8.24
C LEU A 162 -18.57 10.65 -7.64
N SER A 163 -17.67 11.63 -7.72
CA SER A 163 -17.88 12.99 -7.20
C SER A 163 -19.15 13.68 -7.69
N PRO A 164 -19.54 13.61 -8.99
CA PRO A 164 -20.78 14.26 -9.44
C PRO A 164 -22.04 13.73 -8.73
N LEU A 165 -22.04 12.44 -8.32
CA LEU A 165 -23.15 11.87 -7.56
C LEU A 165 -23.19 12.47 -6.14
N LEU A 166 -22.02 12.63 -5.50
CA LEU A 166 -21.90 13.28 -4.19
C LEU A 166 -22.39 14.73 -4.26
N VAL A 167 -21.90 15.50 -5.22
CA VAL A 167 -22.30 16.89 -5.48
C VAL A 167 -23.81 17.00 -5.71
N TYR A 168 -24.38 16.11 -6.53
CA TYR A 168 -25.83 16.07 -6.75
C TYR A 168 -26.60 15.79 -5.46
N GLY A 169 -26.13 14.86 -4.62
CA GLY A 169 -26.74 14.61 -3.32
C GLY A 169 -26.69 15.83 -2.39
N LEU A 170 -25.57 16.56 -2.40
CA LEU A 170 -25.38 17.77 -1.57
C LEU A 170 -26.17 18.97 -2.09
N SER A 171 -26.38 19.09 -3.39
CA SER A 171 -27.18 20.17 -3.96
C SER A 171 -28.65 20.08 -3.57
N LEU A 172 -29.16 18.89 -3.23
CA LEU A 172 -30.51 18.69 -2.68
C LEU A 172 -30.69 19.28 -1.26
N LEU A 173 -29.61 19.72 -0.62
CA LEU A 173 -29.66 20.41 0.68
C LEU A 173 -29.88 21.92 0.55
N ASP A 174 -30.15 22.42 -0.67
CA ASP A 174 -30.43 23.83 -0.90
C ASP A 174 -31.59 24.33 -0.02
N GLY A 175 -31.38 25.50 0.61
CA GLY A 175 -32.33 26.10 1.54
C GLY A 175 -32.37 25.47 2.95
N LYS A 176 -31.69 24.34 3.19
CA LYS A 176 -31.62 23.76 4.54
C LYS A 176 -30.78 24.63 5.46
N GLN A 177 -31.31 24.90 6.66
CA GLN A 177 -30.73 25.80 7.66
C GLN A 177 -30.46 27.23 7.13
N GLY A 178 -31.15 27.66 6.07
CA GLY A 178 -30.94 28.96 5.44
C GLY A 178 -29.63 29.08 4.65
N LEU A 179 -28.97 27.94 4.36
CA LEU A 179 -27.76 27.89 3.55
C LEU A 179 -28.09 27.50 2.11
N ALA A 180 -27.42 28.14 1.15
CA ALA A 180 -27.46 27.74 -0.24
C ALA A 180 -26.74 26.41 -0.47
N GLY A 181 -27.20 25.60 -1.42
CA GLY A 181 -26.70 24.25 -1.70
C GLY A 181 -25.19 24.20 -1.98
N TRP A 182 -24.64 25.22 -2.64
CA TRP A 182 -23.20 25.29 -2.91
C TRP A 182 -22.33 25.40 -1.65
N ARG A 183 -22.87 25.93 -0.54
CA ARG A 183 -22.15 25.99 0.74
C ARG A 183 -22.03 24.61 1.37
N TRP A 184 -23.08 23.79 1.25
CA TRP A 184 -23.09 22.42 1.75
C TRP A 184 -22.04 21.54 1.07
N ILE A 185 -21.73 21.79 -0.20
CA ILE A 185 -20.60 21.18 -0.89
C ILE A 185 -19.33 21.43 -0.08
N PHE A 186 -18.87 22.68 0.05
CA PHE A 186 -17.62 22.98 0.77
C PHE A 186 -17.59 22.52 2.23
N ILE A 187 -18.71 22.63 2.96
CA ILE A 187 -18.78 22.23 4.36
C ILE A 187 -18.62 20.71 4.51
N VAL A 188 -19.38 19.93 3.75
CA VAL A 188 -19.38 18.46 3.89
C VAL A 188 -18.09 17.88 3.33
N GLU A 189 -17.68 18.32 2.13
CA GLU A 189 -16.46 17.88 1.49
C GLU A 189 -15.23 18.21 2.36
N GLY A 190 -15.16 19.44 2.88
CA GLY A 190 -14.10 19.85 3.79
C GLY A 190 -14.09 19.06 5.11
N ALA A 191 -15.26 18.74 5.66
CA ALA A 191 -15.36 17.90 6.87
C ALA A 191 -14.87 16.47 6.61
N ILE A 192 -15.20 15.89 5.44
CA ILE A 192 -14.70 14.57 5.04
C ILE A 192 -13.18 14.62 4.86
N THR A 193 -12.65 15.65 4.20
CA THR A 193 -11.20 15.82 4.02
C THR A 193 -10.47 15.93 5.37
N LEU A 194 -10.99 16.68 6.34
CA LEU A 194 -10.43 16.76 7.69
C LEU A 194 -10.49 15.42 8.43
N PHE A 195 -11.60 14.70 8.32
CA PHE A 195 -11.72 13.37 8.91
C PHE A 195 -10.71 12.38 8.31
N LEU A 196 -10.61 12.33 6.97
CA LEU A 196 -9.64 11.48 6.27
C LEU A 196 -8.20 11.86 6.59
N ALA A 197 -7.90 13.15 6.77
CA ALA A 197 -6.59 13.60 7.22
C ALA A 197 -6.26 13.09 8.63
N GLY A 198 -7.22 13.14 9.55
CA GLY A 198 -7.07 12.55 10.89
C GLY A 198 -6.86 11.03 10.86
N VAL A 199 -7.64 10.31 10.03
CA VAL A 199 -7.46 8.87 9.82
C VAL A 199 -6.08 8.57 9.25
N CYS A 200 -5.64 9.30 8.23
CA CYS A 200 -4.32 9.13 7.62
C CYS A 200 -3.21 9.34 8.66
N PHE A 201 -3.31 10.41 9.46
CA PHE A 201 -2.35 10.73 10.50
C PHE A 201 -2.25 9.64 11.58
N LEU A 202 -3.36 8.99 11.94
CA LEU A 202 -3.39 7.94 12.97
C LEU A 202 -3.06 6.54 12.45
N PHE A 203 -3.42 6.23 11.21
CA PHE A 203 -3.35 4.86 10.67
C PHE A 203 -2.15 4.60 9.76
N ILE A 204 -1.56 5.63 9.14
CA ILE A 204 -0.48 5.48 8.17
C ILE A 204 0.85 5.92 8.78
N PRO A 205 1.66 4.97 9.27
CA PRO A 205 3.03 5.25 9.66
C PRO A 205 3.86 5.74 8.46
N ALA A 206 4.59 6.84 8.66
CA ALA A 206 5.46 7.42 7.64
C ALA A 206 6.58 6.44 7.25
N PHE A 207 7.15 5.76 8.25
CA PHE A 207 8.22 4.79 8.06
C PHE A 207 7.78 3.37 8.44
N PRO A 208 8.26 2.34 7.73
CA PRO A 208 8.06 0.95 8.16
C PRO A 208 8.54 0.68 9.58
N GLU A 209 9.57 1.38 10.06
CA GLU A 209 10.14 1.19 11.40
C GLU A 209 9.20 1.63 12.53
N GLU A 210 8.32 2.59 12.25
CA GLU A 210 7.38 3.18 13.23
C GLU A 210 6.03 2.48 13.25
N ASN A 211 5.91 1.35 12.55
CA ASN A 211 4.63 0.68 12.42
C ASN A 211 4.17 0.05 13.74
N THR A 212 2.85 -0.01 13.93
CA THR A 212 2.20 -0.57 15.13
C THR A 212 1.55 -1.93 14.87
N PHE A 213 1.62 -2.46 13.65
CA PHE A 213 0.77 -3.56 13.20
C PHE A 213 1.55 -4.82 12.77
N LEU A 214 2.84 -4.72 12.48
CA LEU A 214 3.73 -5.84 12.21
C LEU A 214 4.52 -6.21 13.47
N THR A 215 4.93 -7.47 13.57
CA THR A 215 5.90 -7.85 14.59
C THR A 215 7.29 -7.26 14.28
N LYS A 216 8.17 -7.18 15.28
CA LYS A 216 9.54 -6.66 15.10
C LYS A 216 10.31 -7.41 14.00
N GLU A 217 10.22 -8.74 14.00
CA GLU A 217 10.86 -9.59 12.98
C GLU A 217 10.32 -9.33 11.57
N GLN A 218 9.00 -9.14 11.44
CA GLN A 218 8.37 -8.81 10.15
C GLN A 218 8.77 -7.43 9.65
N THR A 219 8.85 -6.47 10.56
CA THR A 219 9.27 -5.09 10.28
C THR A 219 10.70 -5.08 9.76
N GLU A 220 11.60 -5.75 10.46
CA GLU A 220 13.00 -5.86 10.07
C GLU A 220 13.14 -6.53 8.69
N LEU A 221 12.34 -7.56 8.41
CA LEU A 221 12.32 -8.19 7.09
C LEU A 221 11.80 -7.25 5.98
N VAL A 222 10.84 -6.36 6.27
CA VAL A 222 10.40 -5.33 5.31
C VAL A 222 11.51 -4.31 5.08
N VAL A 223 12.08 -3.75 6.14
CA VAL A 223 13.14 -2.73 6.08
C VAL A 223 14.37 -3.27 5.37
N ARG A 224 14.85 -4.46 5.74
CA ARG A 224 16.02 -5.10 5.12
C ARG A 224 15.84 -5.23 3.61
N ARG A 225 14.68 -5.69 3.15
CA ARG A 225 14.39 -5.85 1.71
C ARG A 225 14.35 -4.53 0.95
N VAL A 226 13.81 -3.49 1.57
CA VAL A 226 13.76 -2.16 0.97
C VAL A 226 15.18 -1.58 0.90
N ASN A 227 16.00 -1.80 1.92
CA ASN A 227 17.39 -1.36 1.95
C ASN A 227 18.28 -2.14 0.96
N GLU A 228 18.09 -3.46 0.82
CA GLU A 228 18.78 -4.28 -0.18
C GLU A 228 18.50 -3.78 -1.62
N ASP A 229 17.28 -3.34 -1.92
CA ASP A 229 16.88 -2.77 -3.21
C ASP A 229 17.41 -1.33 -3.42
N ARG A 230 17.80 -0.65 -2.34
CA ARG A 230 18.28 0.75 -2.34
C ARG A 230 19.78 0.89 -2.15
N GLY A 231 20.49 -0.17 -1.78
CA GLY A 231 21.92 -0.14 -1.46
C GLY A 231 22.83 0.23 -2.63
N ASP A 232 22.29 0.29 -3.85
CA ASP A 232 22.95 0.75 -5.06
C ASP A 232 22.95 2.30 -5.22
N ALA A 233 22.16 3.02 -4.43
CA ALA A 233 22.01 4.46 -4.54
C ALA A 233 23.13 5.19 -3.77
N LEU A 234 24.18 5.59 -4.49
CA LEU A 234 25.19 6.50 -3.96
C LEU A 234 24.55 7.89 -3.74
N PRO A 235 24.52 8.43 -2.51
CA PRO A 235 23.99 9.77 -2.26
C PRO A 235 24.95 10.80 -2.86
N ASP A 236 24.61 11.32 -4.05
CA ASP A 236 25.41 12.38 -4.66
C ASP A 236 25.03 13.75 -4.10
N GLU A 237 26.01 14.51 -3.63
CA GLU A 237 25.76 15.83 -3.06
C GLU A 237 25.33 16.82 -4.14
N ILE A 238 24.21 17.50 -3.89
CA ILE A 238 23.67 18.51 -4.80
C ILE A 238 24.44 19.81 -4.57
N THR A 239 25.39 20.09 -5.45
CA THR A 239 26.08 21.37 -5.50
C THR A 239 25.41 22.29 -6.52
N LEU A 240 25.31 23.59 -6.22
CA LEU A 240 24.77 24.61 -7.13
C LEU A 240 25.43 24.54 -8.53
N LYS A 241 26.73 24.24 -8.56
CA LYS A 241 27.51 24.01 -9.79
C LYS A 241 26.94 22.85 -10.62
N LYS A 242 26.65 21.70 -10.01
CA LYS A 242 26.06 20.53 -10.70
C LYS A 242 24.66 20.82 -11.21
N VAL A 243 23.84 21.54 -10.43
CA VAL A 243 22.49 21.95 -10.85
C VAL A 243 22.56 22.85 -12.09
N LEU A 244 23.44 23.84 -12.09
CA LEU A 244 23.67 24.71 -13.25
C LEU A 244 24.20 23.92 -14.45
N THR A 245 25.12 22.97 -14.24
CA THR A 245 25.64 22.11 -15.30
C THR A 245 24.54 21.27 -15.95
N HIS A 246 23.68 20.61 -15.17
CA HIS A 246 22.56 19.83 -15.73
C HIS A 246 21.45 20.69 -16.35
N LEU A 247 21.19 21.90 -15.85
CA LEU A 247 20.26 22.84 -16.49
C LEU A 247 20.82 23.44 -17.79
N SER A 248 22.14 23.48 -17.94
CA SER A 248 22.83 23.88 -19.17
C SER A 248 23.05 22.74 -20.15
N ASP A 249 22.71 21.51 -19.76
CA ASP A 249 22.79 20.34 -20.62
C ASP A 249 21.44 20.14 -21.29
N TRP A 250 21.35 20.52 -22.57
CA TRP A 250 20.11 20.48 -23.37
C TRP A 250 20.08 19.24 -24.28
N THR A 251 20.60 18.13 -23.76
CA THR A 251 20.49 16.81 -24.39
C THR A 251 19.26 16.09 -23.86
#